data_AF-Q8ABM8-F1
#
_entry.id   AF-Q8ABM8-F1
#
_cell.length_a   1.000
_cell.length_b   1.000
_cell.length_c   1.000
_cell.angle_alpha   90.00
_cell.angle_beta   90.00
_cell.angle_gamma   90.00
#
_symmetry.space_group_name_H-M   'P 1'
#
loop_
_entity.id
_entity.type
_entity.pdbx_description
1 polymer ?
#
loop_
_entity_poly.entity_id
_entity_poly.type
_entity_poly.pdbx_seq_one_letter_code
_entity_poly.pdbx_strand_id
1 'polypeptide(L)'
;MPNIDNVFSIYAGQLELLRQNGLIERTGEYICPICLNSFNKEQLNKLSMEDAPQASLGGKKIAITCKKCNNTCGHETDIHLVNFITYLEEQEFLPGSNRRVKIFDDETTINANLEVGNTKELKMIIPNKINNPKALTNHLSKLTVGGIIDIQNHPLKIDMKKVSTAILKNAYIILFARFGYSFLLNSFYDRIREQILNPAKHIIPESLWTKQTSISVKDGIYFSNSNVYRGFFIIYSLTKLRTHHFCICIPTPQVYFEAIAYYFREYKAGIPIYMMGSDGIDYFQNIDNIKALNKWLVNWSLGSPV
;
A
#
# COMPACT_ATOMS: atom_id res chain seq x y z
N MET A 1 17.93 -7.08 9.73
CA MET A 1 16.62 -6.44 10.00
C MET A 1 16.81 -5.44 11.13
N PRO A 2 16.10 -4.29 11.15
CA PRO A 2 16.20 -3.35 12.26
C PRO A 2 15.79 -4.01 13.57
N ASN A 3 16.53 -3.77 14.66
CA ASN A 3 16.11 -4.17 15.99
C ASN A 3 14.93 -3.28 16.42
N ILE A 4 13.80 -3.88 16.80
CA ILE A 4 12.60 -3.15 17.24
C ILE A 4 12.87 -2.25 18.45
N ASP A 5 13.78 -2.65 19.36
CA ASP A 5 14.20 -1.83 20.50
C ASP A 5 14.83 -0.50 20.07
N ASN A 6 15.70 -0.57 19.06
CA ASN A 6 16.38 0.61 18.53
C ASN A 6 15.38 1.54 17.83
N VAL A 7 14.53 0.97 16.98
CA VAL A 7 13.51 1.75 16.27
C VAL A 7 12.51 2.37 17.25
N PHE A 8 12.09 1.64 18.28
CA PHE A 8 11.26 2.17 19.37
C PHE A 8 11.93 3.37 20.05
N SER A 9 13.21 3.24 20.41
CA SER A 9 13.96 4.29 21.08
C SER A 9 14.08 5.56 20.22
N ILE A 10 14.25 5.40 18.90
CA ILE A 10 14.25 6.51 17.93
C ILE A 10 12.92 7.27 17.94
N TYR A 11 11.79 6.55 17.85
CA TYR A 11 10.46 7.18 17.88
C TYR A 11 10.12 7.80 19.24
N ALA A 12 10.54 7.17 20.34
CA ALA A 12 10.37 7.71 21.68
C ALA A 12 11.15 9.00 21.89
N GLY A 13 12.41 9.03 21.44
CA GLY A 13 13.23 10.24 21.44
C GLY A 13 12.62 11.36 20.61
N GLN A 14 12.03 11.04 19.46
CA GLN A 14 11.32 12.04 18.66
C GLN A 14 10.11 12.63 19.39
N LEU A 15 9.26 11.80 20.02
CA LEU A 15 8.12 12.32 20.80
C LEU A 15 8.58 13.28 21.88
N GLU A 16 9.66 12.94 22.56
CA GLU A 16 10.22 13.80 23.60
C GLU A 16 10.77 15.12 23.03
N LEU A 17 11.51 15.07 21.92
CA LEU A 17 11.96 16.26 21.20
C LEU A 17 10.78 17.20 20.84
N LEU A 18 9.68 16.63 20.35
CA LEU A 18 8.48 17.40 19.98
C LEU A 18 7.81 18.05 21.19
N ARG A 19 7.74 17.35 22.33
CA ARG A 19 7.19 17.89 23.59
C ARG A 19 8.04 19.03 24.14
N GLN A 20 9.35 18.84 24.22
CA GLN A 20 10.28 19.85 24.73
C GLN A 20 10.24 21.15 23.92
N ASN A 21 9.80 21.07 22.67
CA ASN A 21 9.63 22.21 21.77
C ASN A 21 8.17 22.70 21.67
N GLY A 22 7.25 22.19 22.49
CA GLY A 22 5.85 22.62 22.51
C GLY A 22 5.06 22.31 21.24
N LEU A 23 5.51 21.33 20.43
CA LEU A 23 4.84 20.96 19.18
C LEU A 23 3.71 19.97 19.38
N ILE A 24 3.76 19.20 20.47
CA ILE A 24 2.71 18.24 20.86
C ILE A 24 2.54 18.25 22.38
N GLU A 25 1.32 17.98 22.84
CA GLU A 25 1.01 17.78 24.28
C GLU A 25 0.87 16.29 24.65
N ARG A 26 0.83 15.41 23.64
CA ARG A 26 0.48 14.00 23.82
C ARG A 26 1.56 13.22 24.58
N THR A 27 1.16 12.49 25.61
CA THR A 27 2.03 11.68 26.47
C THR A 27 2.16 10.22 25.99
N GLY A 28 3.19 9.52 26.49
CA GLY A 28 3.51 8.12 26.17
C GLY A 28 4.86 7.94 25.45
N GLU A 29 5.50 6.79 25.58
CA GLU A 29 6.83 6.58 24.99
C GLU A 29 6.76 6.29 23.49
N TYR A 30 5.74 5.56 23.06
CA TYR A 30 5.50 5.26 21.65
C TYR A 30 4.01 5.27 21.37
N ILE A 31 3.58 5.81 20.24
CA ILE A 31 2.17 5.91 19.86
C ILE A 31 1.98 5.19 18.53
N CYS A 32 1.15 4.15 18.48
CA CYS A 32 0.93 3.46 17.21
C CYS A 32 0.35 4.44 16.18
N PRO A 33 0.94 4.58 14.98
CA PRO A 33 0.51 5.58 14.01
C PRO A 33 -0.89 5.31 13.45
N ILE A 34 -1.41 4.08 13.56
CA ILE A 34 -2.73 3.72 13.04
C ILE A 34 -3.83 3.98 14.08
N CYS A 35 -3.74 3.38 15.27
CA CYS A 35 -4.80 3.48 16.29
C CYS A 35 -4.54 4.52 17.37
N LEU A 36 -3.37 5.15 17.37
CA LEU A 36 -2.96 6.15 18.35
C LEU A 36 -2.91 5.67 19.82
N ASN A 37 -2.99 4.36 20.06
CA ASN A 37 -2.74 3.81 21.39
C ASN A 37 -1.27 4.00 21.77
N SER A 38 -1.02 4.34 23.03
CA SER A 38 0.33 4.49 23.59
C SER A 38 0.87 3.17 24.12
N PHE A 39 2.17 2.99 24.00
CA PHE A 39 2.93 1.83 24.44
C PHE A 39 4.22 2.31 25.12
N ASN A 40 4.65 1.58 26.14
CA ASN A 40 5.94 1.75 26.80
C ASN A 40 6.89 0.60 26.46
N LYS A 41 8.14 0.71 26.91
CA LYS A 41 9.18 -0.29 26.65
C LYS A 41 8.82 -1.69 27.15
N GLU A 42 8.11 -1.83 28.27
CA GLU A 42 7.66 -3.14 28.78
C GLU A 42 6.64 -3.80 27.85
N GLN A 43 5.98 -3.02 26.98
CA GLN A 43 4.96 -3.47 26.04
C GLN A 43 5.50 -3.69 24.61
N LEU A 44 6.81 -3.73 24.40
CA LEU A 44 7.42 -4.03 23.10
C LEU A 44 6.89 -5.34 22.47
N ASN A 45 6.54 -6.32 23.29
CA ASN A 45 5.93 -7.58 22.84
C ASN A 45 4.54 -7.39 22.17
N LYS A 46 3.88 -6.24 22.35
CA LYS A 46 2.63 -5.85 21.68
C LYS A 46 2.86 -5.08 20.37
N LEU A 47 4.10 -4.74 20.07
CA LEU A 47 4.51 -4.02 18.86
C LEU A 47 5.12 -4.98 17.83
N SER A 48 5.12 -4.56 16.57
CA SER A 48 5.71 -5.28 15.46
C SER A 48 6.29 -4.30 14.45
N MET A 49 7.35 -4.73 13.76
CA MET A 49 7.79 -4.03 12.56
C MET A 49 6.72 -4.15 11.47
N GLU A 50 6.44 -3.04 10.79
CA GLU A 50 5.46 -2.94 9.71
C GLU A 50 6.20 -2.86 8.36
N ASP A 51 5.81 -3.74 7.45
CA ASP A 51 6.22 -3.68 6.05
C ASP A 51 5.33 -2.68 5.30
N ALA A 52 5.94 -1.70 4.62
CA ALA A 52 5.22 -0.82 3.71
C ALA A 52 6.05 -0.58 2.43
N PRO A 53 5.56 -1.05 1.26
CA PRO A 53 4.42 -1.96 1.07
C PRO A 53 4.54 -3.30 1.80
N GLN A 54 3.51 -4.14 1.78
CA GLN A 54 3.58 -5.49 2.35
C GLN A 54 4.69 -6.34 1.69
N ALA A 55 5.34 -7.20 2.50
CA ALA A 55 6.51 -7.99 2.06
C ALA A 55 6.23 -8.89 0.84
N SER A 56 5.01 -9.42 0.70
CA SER A 56 4.57 -10.23 -0.45
C SER A 56 4.52 -9.46 -1.77
N LEU A 57 4.62 -8.13 -1.72
CA LEU A 57 4.74 -7.23 -2.87
C LEU A 57 6.08 -6.47 -2.84
N GLY A 58 7.12 -7.06 -2.25
CA GLY A 58 8.49 -6.55 -2.31
C GLY A 58 8.83 -5.41 -1.36
N GLY A 59 7.91 -5.05 -0.45
CA GLY A 59 8.20 -4.01 0.54
C GLY A 59 9.07 -4.49 1.71
N LYS A 60 9.35 -3.56 2.62
CA LYS A 60 10.34 -3.74 3.70
C LYS A 60 9.82 -3.19 5.02
N LYS A 61 10.36 -3.72 6.12
CA LYS A 61 10.14 -3.26 7.49
C LYS A 61 10.71 -1.85 7.69
N ILE A 62 9.86 -0.82 7.61
CA ILE A 62 10.27 0.59 7.68
C ILE A 62 9.71 1.35 8.89
N ALA A 63 8.70 0.81 9.56
CA ALA A 63 8.07 1.44 10.72
C ALA A 63 7.73 0.42 11.80
N ILE A 64 7.24 0.91 12.94
CA ILE A 64 6.59 0.10 13.97
C ILE A 64 5.08 0.39 13.93
N THR A 65 4.28 -0.63 14.22
CA THR A 65 2.85 -0.52 14.53
C THR A 65 2.52 -1.48 15.67
N CYS A 66 1.34 -1.37 16.28
CA CYS A 66 0.91 -2.40 17.22
C CYS A 66 0.48 -3.66 16.47
N LYS A 67 0.74 -4.83 17.05
CA LYS A 67 0.40 -6.14 16.47
C LYS A 67 -1.06 -6.25 16.09
N LYS A 68 -1.96 -5.65 16.89
CA LYS A 68 -3.40 -5.63 16.60
C LYS A 68 -3.67 -4.97 15.24
N CYS A 69 -3.16 -3.75 15.01
CA CYS A 69 -3.38 -3.04 13.75
C CYS A 69 -2.69 -3.76 12.58
N ASN A 70 -1.44 -4.18 12.73
CA ASN A 70 -0.69 -4.88 11.69
C ASN A 70 -1.42 -6.16 11.25
N ASN A 71 -1.75 -7.03 12.20
CA ASN A 71 -2.44 -8.29 11.91
C ASN A 71 -3.82 -8.04 11.29
N THR A 72 -4.58 -7.07 11.79
CA THR A 72 -5.92 -6.72 11.26
C THR A 72 -5.83 -6.23 9.83
N CYS A 73 -4.94 -5.28 9.54
CA CYS A 73 -4.72 -4.79 8.18
C CYS A 73 -4.30 -5.93 7.24
N GLY A 74 -3.43 -6.84 7.69
CA GLY A 74 -2.95 -7.97 6.91
C GLY A 74 -4.06 -8.84 6.31
N HIS A 75 -5.05 -9.22 7.12
CA HIS A 75 -6.13 -10.11 6.68
C HIS A 75 -7.39 -9.40 6.18
N GLU A 76 -7.65 -8.17 6.61
CA GLU A 76 -8.84 -7.42 6.18
C GLU A 76 -8.61 -6.56 4.94
N THR A 77 -7.37 -6.13 4.68
CA THR A 77 -7.05 -5.05 3.73
C THR A 77 -5.92 -5.44 2.79
N ASP A 78 -4.74 -5.77 3.30
CA ASP A 78 -3.53 -5.98 2.50
C ASP A 78 -3.65 -7.18 1.55
N ILE A 79 -4.32 -8.25 1.99
CA ILE A 79 -4.60 -9.43 1.16
C ILE A 79 -5.36 -9.07 -0.13
N HIS A 80 -6.25 -8.07 -0.08
CA HIS A 80 -7.00 -7.64 -1.26
C HIS A 80 -6.09 -6.99 -2.29
N LEU A 81 -5.10 -6.18 -1.86
CA LEU A 81 -4.10 -5.59 -2.75
C LEU A 81 -3.14 -6.66 -3.32
N VAL A 82 -2.71 -7.63 -2.51
CA VAL A 82 -1.91 -8.77 -3.01
C VAL A 82 -2.66 -9.54 -4.08
N ASN A 83 -3.94 -9.85 -3.84
CA ASN A 83 -4.79 -10.55 -4.79
C ASN A 83 -5.06 -9.72 -6.04
N PHE A 84 -5.24 -8.41 -5.92
CA PHE A 84 -5.42 -7.51 -7.06
C PHE A 84 -4.19 -7.49 -7.97
N ILE A 85 -2.99 -7.34 -7.40
CA ILE A 85 -1.75 -7.42 -8.20
C ILE A 85 -1.59 -8.80 -8.83
N THR A 86 -1.86 -9.86 -8.09
CA THR A 86 -1.83 -11.24 -8.62
C THR A 86 -2.79 -11.40 -9.79
N TYR A 87 -4.03 -10.95 -9.66
CA TYR A 87 -5.03 -10.99 -10.71
C TYR A 87 -4.57 -10.26 -11.97
N LEU A 88 -4.02 -9.04 -11.85
CA LEU A 88 -3.50 -8.29 -13.00
C LEU A 88 -2.39 -9.07 -13.73
N GLU A 89 -1.45 -9.66 -12.99
CA GLU A 89 -0.35 -10.44 -13.58
C GLU A 89 -0.84 -11.74 -14.22
N GLU A 90 -1.86 -12.37 -13.65
CA GLU A 90 -2.51 -13.56 -14.21
C GLU A 90 -3.28 -13.27 -15.50
N GLN A 91 -4.04 -12.16 -15.56
CA GLN A 91 -4.79 -11.76 -16.75
C GLN A 91 -3.88 -11.41 -17.93
N GLU A 92 -2.68 -10.89 -17.65
CA GLU A 92 -1.68 -10.58 -18.67
C GLU A 92 -0.82 -11.78 -19.08
N PHE A 93 -1.04 -12.95 -18.46
CA PHE A 93 -0.24 -14.15 -18.66
C PHE A 93 1.26 -13.84 -18.55
N LEU A 94 1.66 -13.20 -17.44
CA LEU A 94 3.07 -12.92 -17.23
C LEU A 94 3.84 -14.23 -17.02
N PRO A 95 5.05 -14.37 -17.61
CA PRO A 95 5.94 -15.49 -17.32
C PRO A 95 6.15 -15.70 -15.82
N GLY A 96 6.13 -16.95 -15.40
CA GLY A 96 6.21 -17.36 -13.99
C GLY A 96 4.88 -17.28 -13.23
N SER A 97 3.81 -16.77 -13.83
CA SER A 97 2.47 -16.86 -13.22
C SER A 97 1.98 -18.30 -13.17
N ASN A 98 1.37 -18.66 -12.05
CA ASN A 98 0.80 -19.97 -11.79
C ASN A 98 -0.52 -19.79 -11.04
N ARG A 99 -1.60 -20.32 -11.61
CA ARG A 99 -2.94 -20.13 -11.06
C ARG A 99 -3.79 -21.38 -11.15
N ARG A 100 -4.66 -21.56 -10.16
CA ARG A 100 -5.67 -22.62 -10.18
C ARG A 100 -6.76 -22.27 -11.18
N VAL A 101 -7.10 -23.24 -12.02
CA VAL A 101 -8.18 -23.14 -12.99
C VAL A 101 -9.08 -24.37 -12.88
N LYS A 102 -10.33 -24.21 -13.27
CA LYS A 102 -11.24 -25.31 -13.57
C LYS A 102 -11.36 -25.44 -15.07
N ILE A 103 -11.25 -26.66 -15.57
CA ILE A 103 -11.59 -27.02 -16.94
C ILE A 103 -13.02 -27.52 -16.92
N PHE A 104 -13.85 -26.99 -17.81
CA PHE A 104 -15.19 -27.51 -18.02
C PHE A 104 -15.16 -28.60 -19.09
N ASP A 105 -15.62 -29.79 -18.73
CA ASP A 105 -15.99 -30.86 -19.65
C ASP A 105 -17.51 -31.04 -19.45
N ASP A 106 -18.29 -31.27 -20.50
CA ASP A 106 -19.77 -31.18 -20.50
C ASP A 106 -20.46 -31.94 -19.34
N GLU A 107 -19.77 -32.93 -18.77
CA GLU A 107 -20.24 -33.80 -17.69
C GLU A 107 -19.60 -33.52 -16.33
N THR A 108 -18.42 -32.87 -16.26
CA THR A 108 -17.62 -32.73 -15.03
C THR A 108 -16.67 -31.52 -15.03
N THR A 109 -16.27 -31.06 -13.85
CA THR A 109 -15.20 -30.05 -13.71
C THR A 109 -13.89 -30.71 -13.31
N ILE A 110 -12.81 -30.42 -14.05
CA ILE A 110 -11.45 -30.89 -13.74
C ILE A 110 -10.65 -29.73 -13.13
N ASN A 111 -10.05 -29.95 -11.97
CA ASN A 111 -9.14 -29.00 -11.33
C ASN A 111 -7.75 -29.10 -11.95
N ALA A 112 -7.19 -27.97 -12.36
CA ALA A 112 -5.85 -27.86 -12.93
C ALA A 112 -5.12 -26.62 -12.42
N ASN A 113 -3.83 -26.55 -12.67
CA ASN A 113 -3.03 -25.34 -12.57
C ASN A 113 -2.60 -24.92 -13.98
N LEU A 114 -2.73 -23.63 -14.27
CA LEU A 114 -2.21 -23.02 -15.48
C LEU A 114 -0.92 -22.28 -15.14
N GLU A 115 0.19 -22.75 -15.70
CA GLU A 115 1.51 -22.13 -15.59
C GLU A 115 1.85 -21.41 -16.89
N VAL A 116 2.44 -20.23 -16.78
CA VAL A 116 3.00 -19.50 -17.92
C VAL A 116 4.52 -19.61 -17.88
N GLY A 117 5.08 -20.27 -18.89
CA GLY A 117 6.52 -20.42 -18.99
C GLY A 117 7.23 -19.16 -19.48
N ASN A 118 8.56 -19.24 -19.57
CA ASN A 118 9.41 -18.08 -19.86
C ASN A 118 9.22 -17.52 -21.28
N THR A 119 8.79 -18.35 -22.24
CA THR A 119 8.49 -17.96 -23.62
C THR A 119 7.00 -17.66 -23.83
N LYS A 120 6.24 -17.50 -22.74
CA LYS A 120 4.76 -17.36 -22.70
C LYS A 120 4.00 -18.60 -23.20
N GLU A 121 4.66 -19.75 -23.23
CA GLU A 121 3.99 -21.02 -23.41
C GLU A 121 3.06 -21.30 -22.22
N LEU A 122 1.86 -21.79 -22.50
CA LEU A 122 0.86 -22.13 -21.48
C LEU A 122 0.95 -23.61 -21.17
N LYS A 123 1.20 -23.96 -19.92
CA LYS A 123 1.27 -25.34 -19.45
C LYS A 123 0.11 -25.63 -18.49
N MET A 124 -0.78 -26.51 -18.91
CA MET A 124 -1.85 -27.04 -18.07
C MET A 124 -1.33 -28.24 -17.27
N ILE A 125 -1.31 -28.13 -15.94
CA ILE A 125 -0.95 -29.22 -15.04
C ILE A 125 -2.23 -29.74 -14.39
N ILE A 126 -2.58 -30.99 -14.66
CA ILE A 126 -3.78 -31.63 -14.15
C ILE A 126 -3.38 -32.70 -13.11
N PRO A 127 -3.46 -32.42 -11.80
CA PRO A 127 -2.99 -33.36 -10.79
C PRO A 127 -4.02 -34.46 -10.53
N ASN A 128 -3.57 -35.73 -10.50
CA ASN A 128 -4.45 -36.87 -10.24
C ASN A 128 -5.14 -36.81 -8.87
N LYS A 129 -4.45 -36.34 -7.83
CA LYS A 129 -4.90 -36.41 -6.43
C LYS A 129 -6.12 -35.55 -6.09
N ILE A 130 -6.37 -34.49 -6.86
CA ILE A 130 -7.43 -33.50 -6.58
C ILE A 130 -8.61 -33.60 -7.54
N ASN A 131 -8.65 -34.67 -8.34
CA ASN A 131 -9.68 -34.93 -9.34
C ASN A 131 -10.29 -36.31 -9.14
N ASN A 132 -11.55 -36.46 -9.54
CA ASN A 132 -12.16 -37.78 -9.60
C ASN A 132 -11.45 -38.61 -10.71
N PRO A 133 -10.92 -39.82 -10.42
CA PRO A 133 -10.15 -40.57 -11.41
C PRO A 133 -10.93 -40.89 -12.69
N LYS A 134 -12.21 -41.26 -12.58
CA LYS A 134 -13.05 -41.59 -13.74
C LYS A 134 -13.31 -40.37 -14.61
N ALA A 135 -13.64 -39.24 -14.00
CA ALA A 135 -13.82 -37.96 -14.69
C ALA A 135 -12.53 -37.52 -15.40
N LEU A 136 -11.39 -37.64 -14.71
CA LEU A 136 -10.09 -37.29 -15.27
C LEU A 136 -9.71 -38.16 -16.46
N THR A 137 -9.87 -39.49 -16.36
CA THR A 137 -9.60 -40.40 -17.49
C THR A 137 -10.49 -40.08 -18.69
N ASN A 138 -11.78 -39.82 -18.48
CA ASN A 138 -12.70 -39.42 -19.54
C ASN A 138 -12.24 -38.11 -20.21
N HIS A 139 -11.94 -37.09 -19.41
CA HIS A 139 -11.45 -35.81 -19.93
C HIS A 139 -10.16 -35.97 -20.76
N LEU A 140 -9.16 -36.69 -20.24
CA LEU A 140 -7.89 -36.91 -20.94
C LEU A 140 -8.07 -37.66 -22.26
N SER A 141 -9.02 -38.60 -22.35
CA SER A 141 -9.30 -39.33 -23.60
C SER A 141 -9.92 -38.48 -24.71
N LYS A 142 -10.51 -37.32 -24.39
CA LYS A 142 -11.12 -36.39 -25.35
C LYS A 142 -10.13 -35.33 -25.88
N LEU A 143 -8.95 -35.20 -25.26
CA LEU A 143 -7.97 -34.18 -25.64
C LEU A 143 -7.36 -34.50 -27.02
N THR A 144 -7.42 -33.54 -27.93
CA THR A 144 -6.87 -33.65 -29.28
C THR A 144 -6.08 -32.39 -29.63
N VAL A 145 -5.11 -32.53 -30.55
CA VAL A 145 -4.35 -31.38 -31.06
C VAL A 145 -5.31 -30.45 -31.79
N GLY A 146 -5.31 -29.17 -31.42
CA GLY A 146 -6.24 -28.17 -31.96
C GLY A 146 -7.61 -28.15 -31.29
N GLY A 147 -7.86 -29.03 -30.30
CA GLY A 147 -9.06 -29.00 -29.48
C GLY A 147 -9.13 -27.74 -28.61
N ILE A 148 -10.35 -27.26 -28.37
CA ILE A 148 -10.62 -26.10 -27.52
C ILE A 148 -10.85 -26.59 -26.09
N ILE A 149 -10.27 -25.89 -25.12
CA ILE A 149 -10.48 -26.16 -23.69
C ILE A 149 -11.01 -24.88 -23.04
N ASP A 150 -12.21 -24.96 -22.48
CA ASP A 150 -12.78 -23.88 -21.70
C ASP A 150 -12.27 -23.94 -20.26
N ILE A 151 -11.69 -22.81 -19.83
CA ILE A 151 -11.13 -22.68 -18.49
C ILE A 151 -11.75 -21.50 -17.74
N GLN A 152 -11.90 -21.67 -16.43
CA GLN A 152 -12.25 -20.60 -15.51
C GLN A 152 -11.20 -20.50 -14.40
N ASN A 153 -10.70 -19.29 -14.19
CA ASN A 153 -9.80 -19.01 -13.07
C ASN A 153 -10.53 -19.19 -11.74
N HIS A 154 -9.82 -19.71 -10.74
CA HIS A 154 -10.34 -19.67 -9.38
C HIS A 154 -10.47 -18.20 -8.93
N PRO A 155 -11.62 -17.77 -8.38
CA PRO A 155 -11.81 -16.38 -8.02
C PRO A 155 -10.89 -15.99 -6.87
N LEU A 156 -10.21 -14.85 -7.02
CA LEU A 156 -9.45 -14.23 -5.95
C LEU A 156 -10.36 -13.27 -5.16
N LYS A 157 -10.21 -13.27 -3.83
CA LYS A 157 -10.94 -12.32 -2.97
C LYS A 157 -10.37 -10.92 -3.18
N ILE A 158 -11.04 -10.12 -3.99
CA ILE A 158 -10.67 -8.74 -4.31
C ILE A 158 -11.87 -7.85 -4.02
N ASP A 159 -11.63 -6.79 -3.26
CA ASP A 159 -12.58 -5.74 -2.96
C ASP A 159 -11.83 -4.45 -3.23
N MET A 160 -12.24 -3.71 -4.26
CA MET A 160 -11.48 -2.55 -4.72
C MET A 160 -11.43 -1.42 -3.69
N LYS A 161 -12.40 -1.34 -2.77
CA LYS A 161 -12.35 -0.35 -1.69
C LYS A 161 -11.27 -0.70 -0.68
N LYS A 162 -11.13 -1.99 -0.37
CA LYS A 162 -10.05 -2.51 0.48
C LYS A 162 -8.69 -2.43 -0.20
N VAL A 163 -8.62 -2.65 -1.52
CA VAL A 163 -7.40 -2.39 -2.32
C VAL A 163 -6.97 -0.93 -2.20
N SER A 164 -7.90 0.01 -2.42
CA SER A 164 -7.65 1.44 -2.27
C SER A 164 -7.17 1.79 -0.86
N THR A 165 -7.76 1.18 0.17
CA THR A 165 -7.35 1.40 1.57
C THR A 165 -5.95 0.84 1.83
N ALA A 166 -5.59 -0.31 1.29
CA ALA A 166 -4.24 -0.88 1.41
C ALA A 166 -3.19 0.04 0.76
N ILE A 167 -3.51 0.60 -0.41
CA ILE A 167 -2.65 1.57 -1.11
C ILE A 167 -2.42 2.82 -0.24
N LEU A 168 -3.50 3.37 0.31
CA LEU A 168 -3.43 4.51 1.22
C LEU A 168 -2.66 4.19 2.51
N LYS A 169 -2.86 3.00 3.11
CA LYS A 169 -2.13 2.53 4.30
C LYS A 169 -0.63 2.53 4.05
N ASN A 170 -0.19 1.96 2.92
CA ASN A 170 1.23 1.91 2.56
C ASN A 170 1.81 3.33 2.45
N ALA A 171 1.12 4.24 1.76
CA ALA A 171 1.54 5.64 1.66
C ALA A 171 1.63 6.32 3.04
N TYR A 172 0.63 6.10 3.91
CA TYR A 172 0.60 6.65 5.26
C TYR A 172 1.75 6.13 6.13
N ILE A 173 2.06 4.84 6.08
CA ILE A 173 3.18 4.25 6.81
C ILE A 173 4.53 4.73 6.26
N ILE A 174 4.65 4.93 4.94
CA ILE A 174 5.85 5.53 4.33
C ILE A 174 6.05 6.97 4.83
N LEU A 175 4.98 7.78 4.90
CA LEU A 175 5.05 9.10 5.53
C LEU A 175 5.47 9.00 6.99
N PHE A 176 4.87 8.10 7.77
CA PHE A 176 5.22 7.94 9.18
C PHE A 176 6.67 7.50 9.37
N ALA A 177 7.19 6.60 8.54
CA ALA A 177 8.58 6.21 8.58
C ALA A 177 9.54 7.39 8.32
N ARG A 178 9.13 8.34 7.48
CA ARG A 178 9.94 9.50 7.11
C ARG A 178 9.87 10.65 8.11
N PHE A 179 8.67 10.95 8.60
CA PHE A 179 8.38 12.15 9.39
C PHE A 179 8.08 11.84 10.86
N GLY A 180 7.81 10.59 11.20
CA GLY A 180 7.36 10.18 12.51
C GLY A 180 6.14 10.98 12.98
N TYR A 181 6.20 11.51 14.20
CA TYR A 181 5.07 12.21 14.82
C TYR A 181 4.98 13.70 14.47
N SER A 182 5.92 14.23 13.67
CA SER A 182 6.09 15.67 13.41
C SER A 182 4.81 16.40 13.01
N PHE A 183 3.91 15.73 12.28
CA PHE A 183 2.60 16.28 11.93
C PHE A 183 1.46 15.26 11.89
N LEU A 184 1.76 13.96 11.82
CA LEU A 184 0.74 12.92 11.62
C LEU A 184 -0.21 12.78 12.82
N LEU A 185 0.13 13.34 13.98
CA LEU A 185 -0.77 13.44 15.14
C LEU A 185 -1.87 14.51 14.99
N ASN A 186 -1.80 15.38 13.97
CA ASN A 186 -2.85 16.35 13.68
C ASN A 186 -4.17 15.62 13.33
N SER A 187 -5.28 16.15 13.84
CA SER A 187 -6.61 15.54 13.69
C SER A 187 -7.12 15.51 12.26
N PHE A 188 -6.59 16.36 11.37
CA PHE A 188 -6.86 16.30 9.93
C PHE A 188 -6.58 14.89 9.36
N TYR A 189 -5.52 14.23 9.85
CA TYR A 189 -5.14 12.89 9.41
C TYR A 189 -5.89 11.76 10.13
N ASP A 190 -6.78 12.07 11.10
CA ASP A 190 -7.65 11.06 11.73
C ASP A 190 -8.51 10.36 10.70
N ARG A 191 -8.95 11.07 9.65
CA ARG A 191 -9.73 10.48 8.55
C ARG A 191 -8.98 9.37 7.81
N ILE A 192 -7.66 9.49 7.65
CA ILE A 192 -6.84 8.43 7.04
C ILE A 192 -6.79 7.22 7.97
N ARG A 193 -6.53 7.44 9.26
CA ARG A 193 -6.53 6.38 10.28
C ARG A 193 -7.88 5.68 10.37
N GLU A 194 -8.96 6.44 10.35
CA GLU A 194 -10.33 5.92 10.38
C GLU A 194 -10.62 5.06 9.15
N GLN A 195 -10.20 5.49 7.95
CA GLN A 195 -10.32 4.71 6.72
C GLN A 195 -9.52 3.40 6.80
N ILE A 196 -8.30 3.42 7.36
CA ILE A 196 -7.46 2.22 7.55
C ILE A 196 -8.13 1.24 8.53
N LEU A 197 -8.69 1.75 9.63
CA LEU A 197 -9.38 0.95 10.65
C LEU A 197 -10.76 0.45 10.21
N ASN A 198 -11.36 1.08 9.19
CA ASN A 198 -12.67 0.72 8.66
C ASN A 198 -12.60 0.57 7.13
N PRO A 199 -11.87 -0.44 6.60
CA PRO A 199 -11.46 -0.50 5.20
C PRO A 199 -12.61 -0.66 4.20
N ALA A 200 -13.81 -1.05 4.66
CA ALA A 200 -15.02 -1.15 3.83
C ALA A 200 -15.86 0.15 3.80
N LYS A 201 -15.59 1.13 4.66
CA LYS A 201 -16.35 2.40 4.70
C LYS A 201 -15.80 3.40 3.67
N HIS A 202 -16.64 4.35 3.26
CA HIS A 202 -16.27 5.49 2.42
C HIS A 202 -15.98 6.73 3.27
N ILE A 203 -14.79 6.77 3.90
CA ILE A 203 -14.38 7.90 4.74
C ILE A 203 -13.50 8.87 3.94
N ILE A 204 -12.53 8.35 3.19
CA ILE A 204 -11.68 9.12 2.28
C ILE A 204 -12.20 8.95 0.85
N PRO A 205 -12.27 10.05 0.06
CA PRO A 205 -12.70 9.99 -1.33
C PRO A 205 -11.76 9.14 -2.19
N GLU A 206 -12.30 8.64 -3.30
CA GLU A 206 -11.52 7.97 -4.33
C GLU A 206 -10.69 8.99 -5.13
N SER A 207 -9.91 8.54 -6.11
CA SER A 207 -9.08 9.43 -6.98
C SER A 207 -7.89 10.12 -6.29
N LEU A 208 -7.52 9.72 -5.07
CA LEU A 208 -6.29 10.18 -4.40
C LEU A 208 -5.05 9.35 -4.75
N TRP A 209 -5.20 8.32 -5.57
CA TRP A 209 -4.08 7.52 -6.06
C TRP A 209 -4.29 7.08 -7.49
N THR A 210 -3.20 6.73 -8.15
CA THR A 210 -3.20 6.18 -9.50
C THR A 210 -2.12 5.12 -9.64
N LYS A 211 -2.41 4.07 -10.43
CA LYS A 211 -1.41 3.11 -10.90
C LYS A 211 -0.88 3.59 -12.25
N GLN A 212 0.42 3.72 -12.37
CA GLN A 212 1.09 4.17 -13.59
C GLN A 212 1.89 3.02 -14.21
N THR A 213 1.96 2.98 -15.54
CA THR A 213 2.79 2.01 -16.27
C THR A 213 4.27 2.30 -16.04
N SER A 214 4.63 3.58 -15.99
CA SER A 214 5.96 4.06 -15.63
C SER A 214 5.84 5.39 -14.89
N ILE A 215 6.79 5.66 -14.00
CA ILE A 215 6.96 6.94 -13.32
C ILE A 215 8.42 7.34 -13.53
N SER A 216 8.65 8.58 -13.97
CA SER A 216 10.00 9.08 -14.32
C SER A 216 10.85 9.45 -13.11
N VAL A 217 10.26 9.43 -11.91
CA VAL A 217 10.94 9.72 -10.65
C VAL A 217 11.03 8.45 -9.79
N LYS A 218 11.96 8.46 -8.84
CA LYS A 218 12.18 7.32 -7.95
C LYS A 218 11.05 7.17 -6.95
N ASP A 219 10.94 5.99 -6.35
CA ASP A 219 10.14 5.79 -5.14
C ASP A 219 10.62 6.76 -4.05
N GLY A 220 9.69 7.46 -3.40
CA GLY A 220 10.00 8.51 -2.45
C GLY A 220 8.79 9.36 -2.08
N ILE A 221 9.07 10.42 -1.31
CA ILE A 221 8.07 11.42 -0.92
C ILE A 221 8.43 12.75 -1.56
N TYR A 222 7.45 13.35 -2.21
CA TYR A 222 7.55 14.62 -2.87
C TYR A 222 6.50 15.59 -2.31
N PHE A 223 6.78 16.88 -2.40
CA PHE A 223 5.87 17.95 -1.98
C PHE A 223 5.29 18.66 -3.19
N SER A 224 4.05 19.14 -3.07
CA SER A 224 3.51 20.13 -3.99
C SER A 224 3.09 21.40 -3.26
N ASN A 225 3.48 22.54 -3.81
CA ASN A 225 3.06 23.88 -3.38
C ASN A 225 1.83 24.40 -4.15
N SER A 226 1.22 23.59 -5.02
CA SER A 226 0.03 23.99 -5.76
C SER A 226 -1.10 24.40 -4.82
N ASN A 227 -1.80 25.49 -5.13
CA ASN A 227 -2.98 25.91 -4.36
C ASN A 227 -4.17 24.94 -4.48
N VAL A 228 -4.12 24.04 -5.45
CA VAL A 228 -5.20 23.08 -5.73
C VAL A 228 -4.91 21.70 -5.17
N TYR A 229 -3.64 21.29 -5.16
CA TYR A 229 -3.21 19.95 -4.73
C TYR A 229 -2.01 19.99 -3.78
N ARG A 230 -2.03 20.96 -2.85
CA ARG A 230 -1.01 21.09 -1.80
C ARG A 230 -0.99 19.84 -0.94
N GLY A 231 0.15 19.17 -0.88
CA GLY A 231 0.23 17.89 -0.19
C GLY A 231 1.53 17.15 -0.45
N PHE A 232 1.54 15.94 0.10
CA PHE A 232 2.56 14.93 -0.12
C PHE A 232 2.16 14.04 -1.28
N PHE A 233 3.08 13.81 -2.20
CA PHE A 233 2.99 12.82 -3.25
C PHE A 233 3.92 11.68 -2.89
N ILE A 234 3.35 10.53 -2.57
CA ILE A 234 4.06 9.33 -2.19
C ILE A 234 4.10 8.43 -3.41
N ILE A 235 5.31 8.13 -3.87
CA ILE A 235 5.55 7.26 -5.00
C ILE A 235 6.20 6.00 -4.43
N TYR A 236 5.57 4.86 -4.66
CA TYR A 236 6.15 3.58 -4.28
C TYR A 236 5.77 2.51 -5.29
N SER A 237 6.60 1.47 -5.32
CA SER A 237 6.45 0.34 -6.22
C SER A 237 6.02 -0.93 -5.48
N LEU A 238 5.15 -1.71 -6.11
CA LEU A 238 4.79 -3.07 -5.70
C LEU A 238 5.47 -4.04 -6.67
N THR A 239 6.22 -5.02 -6.16
CA THR A 239 6.95 -5.97 -7.00
C THR A 239 6.51 -7.40 -6.70
N LYS A 240 6.09 -8.11 -7.74
CA LYS A 240 5.83 -9.55 -7.73
C LYS A 240 6.50 -10.21 -8.94
N LEU A 241 5.77 -10.56 -10.00
CA LEU A 241 6.39 -11.00 -11.27
C LEU A 241 6.92 -9.82 -12.08
N ARG A 242 6.26 -8.67 -11.93
CA ARG A 242 6.76 -7.38 -12.42
C ARG A 242 6.62 -6.30 -11.35
N THR A 243 7.17 -5.14 -11.65
CA THR A 243 7.00 -3.93 -10.85
C THR A 243 5.78 -3.15 -11.30
N HIS A 244 4.97 -2.70 -10.35
CA HIS A 244 3.78 -1.87 -10.55
C HIS A 244 3.95 -0.57 -9.76
N HIS A 245 3.86 0.57 -10.42
CA HIS A 245 4.11 1.87 -9.81
C HIS A 245 2.82 2.55 -9.37
N PHE A 246 2.82 3.11 -8.16
CA PHE A 246 1.70 3.85 -7.59
C PHE A 246 2.14 5.27 -7.21
N CYS A 247 1.27 6.23 -7.47
CA CYS A 247 1.39 7.60 -6.98
C CYS A 247 0.15 7.93 -6.14
N ILE A 248 0.36 8.41 -4.93
CA ILE A 248 -0.67 8.70 -3.94
C ILE A 248 -0.52 10.15 -3.49
N CYS A 249 -1.61 10.92 -3.48
CA CYS A 249 -1.65 12.26 -2.92
C CYS A 249 -2.29 12.23 -1.52
N ILE A 250 -1.54 12.66 -0.51
CA ILE A 250 -2.04 12.94 0.83
C ILE A 250 -2.00 14.45 1.03
N PRO A 251 -3.16 15.13 1.16
CA PRO A 251 -3.21 16.57 1.25
C PRO A 251 -2.64 17.11 2.57
N THR A 252 -2.33 18.41 2.59
CA THR A 252 -2.15 19.14 3.85
C THR A 252 -3.49 19.63 4.39
N PRO A 253 -3.58 20.06 5.66
CA PRO A 253 -4.81 20.65 6.21
C PRO A 253 -5.34 21.90 5.48
N GLN A 254 -4.56 22.49 4.58
CA GLN A 254 -5.00 23.64 3.77
C GLN A 254 -5.95 23.25 2.64
N VAL A 255 -5.98 21.97 2.24
CA VAL A 255 -6.82 21.51 1.15
C VAL A 255 -7.54 20.24 1.57
N TYR A 256 -8.88 20.24 1.53
CA TYR A 256 -9.67 19.08 1.89
C TYR A 256 -9.44 17.91 0.91
N PHE A 257 -9.53 16.69 1.43
CA PHE A 257 -9.41 15.46 0.63
C PHE A 257 -10.36 15.46 -0.57
N GLU A 258 -11.59 15.92 -0.39
CA GLU A 258 -12.64 15.96 -1.42
C GLU A 258 -12.28 16.92 -2.56
N ALA A 259 -11.72 18.09 -2.26
CA ALA A 259 -11.36 19.09 -3.25
C ALA A 259 -10.26 18.56 -4.18
N ILE A 260 -9.25 17.91 -3.61
CA ILE A 260 -8.15 17.30 -4.38
C ILE A 260 -8.62 16.09 -5.17
N ALA A 261 -9.44 15.23 -4.57
CA ALA A 261 -10.03 14.10 -5.27
C ALA A 261 -10.87 14.55 -6.48
N TYR A 262 -11.67 15.60 -6.31
CA TYR A 262 -12.46 16.19 -7.40
C TYR A 262 -11.56 16.73 -8.51
N TYR A 263 -10.50 17.48 -8.16
CA TYR A 263 -9.53 17.96 -9.14
C TYR A 263 -8.87 16.81 -9.92
N PHE A 264 -8.44 15.75 -9.24
CA PHE A 264 -7.77 14.63 -9.90
C PHE A 264 -8.68 13.73 -10.72
N ARG A 265 -10.00 13.74 -10.45
CA ARG A 265 -10.97 13.03 -11.29
C ARG A 265 -11.00 13.58 -12.72
N GLU A 266 -10.89 14.89 -12.87
CA GLU A 266 -10.92 15.59 -14.16
C GLU A 266 -9.53 15.78 -14.77
N TYR A 267 -8.48 15.29 -14.10
CA TYR A 267 -7.10 15.51 -14.50
C TYR A 267 -6.75 14.66 -15.73
N LYS A 268 -6.34 15.33 -16.81
CA LYS A 268 -6.11 14.67 -18.11
C LYS A 268 -4.74 14.02 -18.17
N ALA A 269 -4.67 12.89 -18.85
CA ALA A 269 -3.41 12.22 -19.17
C ALA A 269 -2.46 13.15 -19.95
N GLY A 270 -1.17 13.04 -19.68
CA GLY A 270 -0.12 13.85 -20.33
C GLY A 270 0.12 15.23 -19.70
N ILE A 271 -0.72 15.70 -18.77
CA ILE A 271 -0.47 16.96 -18.05
C ILE A 271 0.53 16.70 -16.90
N PRO A 272 1.69 17.39 -16.87
CA PRO A 272 2.70 17.16 -15.84
C PRO A 272 2.27 17.71 -14.48
N ILE A 273 2.56 16.95 -13.41
CA ILE A 273 2.46 17.41 -12.01
C ILE A 273 3.86 17.80 -11.55
N TYR A 274 4.03 19.07 -11.18
CA TYR A 274 5.29 19.56 -10.63
C TYR A 274 5.36 19.32 -9.13
N MET A 275 6.46 18.68 -8.70
CA MET A 275 6.70 18.30 -7.31
C MET A 275 8.17 18.54 -6.96
N MET A 276 8.46 18.68 -5.67
CA MET A 276 9.81 18.85 -5.14
C MET A 276 10.16 17.67 -4.26
N GLY A 277 11.36 17.10 -4.45
CA GLY A 277 11.84 15.99 -3.63
C GLY A 277 12.07 16.40 -2.18
N SER A 278 11.94 15.45 -1.26
CA SER A 278 12.26 15.61 0.17
C SER A 278 13.59 14.98 0.57
N ASP A 279 14.36 14.49 -0.40
CA ASP A 279 15.56 13.69 -0.16
C ASP A 279 16.66 14.50 0.52
N GLY A 280 17.34 13.88 1.49
CA GLY A 280 18.47 14.48 2.21
C GLY A 280 18.09 15.43 3.35
N ILE A 281 16.82 15.86 3.47
CA ILE A 281 16.38 16.75 4.56
C ILE A 281 15.92 15.92 5.75
N ASP A 282 16.46 16.14 6.94
CA ASP A 282 15.99 15.44 8.14
C ASP A 282 14.75 16.12 8.72
N TYR A 283 13.57 15.56 8.48
CA TYR A 283 12.31 15.99 9.12
C TYR A 283 11.91 15.12 10.32
N PHE A 284 12.84 14.29 10.81
CA PHE A 284 12.61 13.36 11.89
C PHE A 284 13.27 13.82 13.19
N GLN A 285 14.54 14.23 13.16
CA GLN A 285 15.30 14.63 14.36
C GLN A 285 15.69 16.12 14.36
N ASN A 286 15.83 16.76 13.20
CA ASN A 286 16.13 18.19 13.13
C ASN A 286 14.89 19.04 13.42
N ILE A 287 14.91 19.75 14.55
CA ILE A 287 13.77 20.53 15.04
C ILE A 287 13.41 21.72 14.14
N ASP A 288 14.40 22.36 13.50
CA ASP A 288 14.16 23.52 12.64
C ASP A 288 13.42 23.09 11.38
N ASN A 289 13.85 21.98 10.77
CA ASN A 289 13.18 21.36 9.64
C ASN A 289 11.75 20.90 10.00
N ILE A 290 11.56 20.32 11.20
CA ILE A 290 10.23 19.95 11.70
C ILE A 290 9.32 21.18 11.85
N LYS A 291 9.85 22.27 12.41
CA LYS A 291 9.10 23.54 12.53
C LYS A 291 8.79 24.14 11.16
N ALA A 292 9.73 24.08 10.21
CA ALA A 292 9.52 24.50 8.83
C ALA A 292 8.43 23.68 8.14
N LEU A 293 8.44 22.35 8.30
CA LEU A 293 7.41 21.45 7.79
C LEU A 293 6.03 21.78 8.38
N ASN A 294 5.94 21.94 9.71
CA ASN A 294 4.70 22.32 10.37
C ASN A 294 4.19 23.68 9.89
N LYS A 295 5.07 24.66 9.70
CA LYS A 295 4.72 25.95 9.11
C LYS A 295 4.20 25.81 7.67
N TRP A 296 4.85 24.99 6.85
CA TRP A 296 4.45 24.73 5.46
C TRP A 296 3.08 24.03 5.35
N LEU A 297 2.74 23.17 6.31
CA LEU A 297 1.46 22.46 6.36
C LEU A 297 0.26 23.37 6.58
N VAL A 298 0.43 24.46 7.34
CA VAL A 298 -0.66 25.34 7.77
C VAL A 298 -0.64 26.73 7.13
N ASN A 299 0.42 27.10 6.41
CA ASN A 299 0.53 28.40 5.75
C ASN A 299 0.63 28.27 4.23
N TRP A 300 0.00 29.20 3.53
CA TRP A 300 0.12 29.38 2.08
C TRP A 300 1.44 30.03 1.63
N SER A 301 2.31 30.42 2.57
CA SER A 301 3.60 31.03 2.21
C SER A 301 4.36 30.14 1.23
N LEU A 302 4.76 30.72 0.09
CA LEU A 302 5.31 30.06 -1.10
C LEU A 302 6.68 29.39 -0.90
N GLY A 303 7.24 29.43 0.31
CA GLY A 303 8.47 28.71 0.63
C GLY A 303 8.17 27.23 0.89
N SER A 304 8.89 26.35 0.18
CA SER A 304 9.07 24.97 0.61
C SER A 304 9.56 24.93 2.07
N PRO A 305 9.31 23.84 2.82
CA PRO A 305 10.00 23.65 4.08
C PRO A 305 11.47 23.38 3.72
N VAL A 306 12.29 24.44 3.69
CA VAL A 306 13.74 24.35 3.49
C VAL A 306 14.35 23.68 4.70
#